data_AF-A0A534VWL2-F1
#
_entry.id   AF-A0A534VWL2-F1
#
_cell.length_a   1.000
_cell.length_b   1.000
_cell.length_c   1.000
_cell.angle_alpha   90.00
_cell.angle_beta   90.00
_cell.angle_gamma   90.00
#
_symmetry.space_group_name_H-M   'P 1'
#
loop_
_entity.id
_entity.type
_entity.pdbx_description
1 polymer ?
#
loop_
_entity_poly.entity_id
_entity_poly.type
_entity_poly.pdbx_seq_one_letter_code
_entity_poly.pdbx_strand_id
1 'polypeptide(L)' 'MARLGPLFIRLALGAIFFAHGAQKMLGWWGGAGFSGTVEAFTKQGMPAPLAMLVIAAEFFGG' A
#
# COMPACT_ATOMS: atom_id res chain seq x y z
N MET A 1 -11.95 -16.58 24.84
CA MET A 1 -12.05 -16.71 23.36
C MET A 1 -12.43 -15.41 22.63
N ALA A 2 -13.07 -14.42 23.27
CA ALA A 2 -13.55 -13.18 22.62
C ALA A 2 -12.51 -12.13 22.15
N ARG A 3 -11.21 -12.44 22.10
CA ARG A 3 -10.14 -11.49 21.70
C ARG A 3 -9.43 -11.85 20.39
N LEU A 4 -9.69 -13.04 19.83
CA LEU A 4 -9.02 -13.51 18.61
C LEU A 4 -9.68 -12.97 17.33
N GLY A 5 -11.01 -12.71 17.36
CA GLY A 5 -11.73 -12.16 16.21
C GLY A 5 -11.11 -10.86 15.68
N PRO A 6 -10.92 -9.82 16.51
CA PRO A 6 -10.26 -8.59 16.09
C PRO A 6 -8.81 -8.77 15.63
N LEU A 7 -8.09 -9.74 16.20
CA LEU A 7 -6.71 -10.05 15.79
C LEU A 7 -6.68 -10.58 14.35
N PHE A 8 -7.54 -11.54 14.00
CA PHE A 8 -7.60 -12.07 12.65
C PHE A 8 -8.01 -11.01 11.62
N ILE A 9 -8.96 -10.14 11.97
CA ILE A 9 -9.35 -9.02 11.10
C ILE A 9 -8.15 -8.08 10.85
N ARG A 10 -7.38 -7.75 11.89
CA ARG A 10 -6.19 -6.91 11.75
C ARG A 10 -5.12 -7.55 10.88
N LEU A 11 -4.83 -8.84 11.08
CA LEU A 11 -3.84 -9.56 10.28
C LEU A 11 -4.28 -9.66 8.81
N ALA A 12 -5.56 -9.96 8.56
CA ALA A 12 -6.09 -10.01 7.20
C ALA A 12 -6.03 -8.64 6.52
N LEU A 13 -6.47 -7.59 7.21
CA LEU A 13 -6.46 -6.23 6.69
C LEU A 13 -5.02 -5.75 6.42
N GLY A 14 -4.10 -6.07 7.34
CA GLY A 14 -2.69 -5.74 7.19
C GLY A 14 -2.04 -6.44 6.00
N ALA A 15 -2.28 -7.75 5.84
CA ALA A 15 -1.80 -8.50 4.69
C ALA A 15 -2.33 -7.94 3.35
N ILE A 16 -3.59 -7.48 3.31
CA ILE A 16 -4.17 -6.85 2.11
C ILE A 16 -3.47 -5.54 1.79
N PHE A 17 -3.27 -4.67 2.78
CA PHE A 17 -2.56 -3.40 2.59
C PHE A 17 -1.10 -3.61 2.21
N PHE A 18 -0.40 -4.55 2.85
CA PHE A 18 0.96 -4.91 2.50
C PHE A 18 1.05 -5.40 1.04
N ALA A 19 0.17 -6.32 0.63
CA ALA A 19 0.15 -6.82 -0.75
C ALA A 19 -0.13 -5.70 -1.76
N HIS A 20 -1.08 -4.82 -1.46
CA HIS A 20 -1.41 -3.67 -2.32
C HIS A 20 -0.26 -2.64 -2.38
N GLY A 21 0.33 -2.32 -1.22
CA GLY A 21 1.52 -1.49 -1.11
C GLY A 21 2.72 -2.08 -1.83
N ALA A 22 2.88 -3.42 -1.84
CA ALA A 22 3.95 -4.10 -2.55
C ALA A 22 3.78 -4.01 -4.07
N GLN A 23 2.55 -4.00 -4.60
CA GLN A 23 2.30 -3.70 -6.02
C GLN A 23 2.77 -2.28 -6.38
N LYS A 24 2.51 -1.32 -5.49
CA LYS A 24 2.84 0.10 -5.67
C LYS A 24 4.31 0.43 -5.44
N MET A 25 4.96 -0.20 -4.46
CA MET A 25 6.33 0.10 -4.08
C MET A 25 7.33 -0.79 -4.82
N LEU A 26 7.08 -2.11 -4.85
CA LEU A 26 8.02 -3.10 -5.38
C LEU A 26 7.66 -3.61 -6.77
N GLY A 27 6.46 -3.30 -7.28
CA GLY A 27 5.98 -3.80 -8.56
C GLY A 27 5.60 -5.29 -8.53
N TRP A 28 5.35 -5.84 -7.33
CA TRP A 28 4.96 -7.24 -7.20
C TRP A 28 3.65 -7.53 -7.95
N TRP A 29 3.50 -8.77 -8.44
CA TRP A 29 2.37 -9.23 -9.25
C TRP A 29 2.08 -8.38 -10.50
N GLY A 30 3.11 -7.82 -11.12
CA GLY A 30 2.96 -6.96 -12.30
C GLY A 30 2.40 -5.57 -11.97
N GLY A 31 2.48 -5.14 -10.71
CA GLY A 31 2.16 -3.79 -10.30
C GLY A 31 3.08 -2.75 -10.95
N ALA A 32 2.61 -1.50 -11.03
CA ALA A 32 3.33 -0.41 -11.70
C ALA A 32 4.70 -0.06 -11.04
N GLY A 33 4.93 -0.52 -9.81
CA GLY A 33 6.12 -0.19 -9.04
C GLY A 33 6.19 1.28 -8.66
N PHE A 34 7.24 1.64 -7.93
CA PHE A 34 7.32 2.94 -7.26
C PHE A 34 7.20 4.11 -8.24
N SER A 35 8.04 4.15 -9.27
CA SER A 35 8.05 5.24 -10.26
C SER A 35 6.73 5.31 -11.04
N GLY A 36 6.20 4.18 -11.49
CA GLY A 36 4.93 4.14 -12.24
C GLY A 36 3.74 4.58 -11.39
N THR A 37 3.75 4.24 -10.10
CA THR A 37 2.69 4.66 -9.17
C THR A 37 2.79 6.14 -8.82
N VAL A 38 4.00 6.65 -8.57
CA VAL A 38 4.22 8.09 -8.35
C VAL A 38 3.77 8.88 -9.58
N GLU A 39 4.12 8.43 -10.79
CA GLU A 39 3.67 9.05 -12.04
C GLU A 39 2.16 9.02 -12.19
N ALA A 40 1.51 7.90 -11.86
CA ALA A 40 0.05 7.79 -11.91
C ALA A 40 -0.63 8.76 -10.94
N PHE A 41 -0.12 8.91 -9.71
CA PHE A 41 -0.66 9.86 -8.72
C PHE A 41 -0.39 11.32 -9.10
N THR A 42 0.78 11.65 -9.63
CA THR A 42 1.08 13.01 -10.07
C THR A 42 0.24 13.40 -11.29
N LYS A 43 -0.06 12.46 -12.20
CA LYS A 43 -1.03 12.66 -13.29
C LYS A 43 -2.45 12.95 -12.79
N GLN A 44 -2.81 12.48 -11.60
CA GLN A 44 -4.09 12.78 -10.94
C GLN A 44 -4.05 14.08 -10.12
N GLY A 45 -2.94 14.82 -10.15
CA GLY A 45 -2.77 16.09 -9.43
C GLY A 45 -2.21 15.96 -8.02
N MET A 46 -1.82 14.76 -7.58
CA MET A 46 -1.19 14.59 -6.27
C MET A 46 0.27 15.06 -6.30
N PRO A 47 0.72 15.92 -5.38
CA PRO A 47 2.13 16.27 -5.26
C PRO A 47 2.99 15.01 -5.01
N ALA A 48 4.13 14.92 -5.73
CA ALA A 48 5.00 13.74 -5.66
C ALA A 48 5.42 13.35 -4.23
N PRO A 49 5.76 14.28 -3.30
CA PRO A 49 6.09 13.90 -1.93
C PRO A 49 4.94 13.20 -1.20
N LEU A 50 3.69 13.64 -1.42
CA LEU A 50 2.52 12.99 -0.84
C LEU A 50 2.26 11.62 -1.46
N ALA A 51 2.44 11.49 -2.77
CA ALA A 51 2.36 10.19 -3.45
C ALA A 51 3.35 9.18 -2.86
N MET A 52 4.59 9.60 -2.64
CA MET A 52 5.62 8.75 -2.02
C MET A 52 5.25 8.35 -0.59
N LEU A 53 4.73 9.27 0.22
CA LEU A 53 4.30 8.99 1.59
C LEU A 53 3.13 8.01 1.65
N VAL A 54 2.15 8.15 0.75
CA VAL A 54 1.02 7.21 0.65
C VAL A 54 1.50 5.82 0.29
N ILE A 55 2.40 5.69 -0.71
CA ILE A 55 2.97 4.40 -1.10
C ILE A 55 3.70 3.75 0.09
N ALA A 56 4.52 4.51 0.82
CA ALA A 56 5.22 4.02 1.99
C ALA A 56 4.26 3.62 3.14
N ALA A 57 3.23 4.43 3.39
CA ALA A 57 2.24 4.15 4.42
C ALA A 57 1.43 2.88 4.13
N GLU A 58 1.07 2.64 2.87
CA GLU A 58 0.37 1.40 2.48
C GLU A 58 1.27 0.17 2.59
N PHE A 59 2.56 0.28 2.22
CA PHE A 59 3.48 -0.86 2.28
C PHE A 59 3.94 -1.22 3.69
N PHE A 60 4.31 -0.23 4.52
CA PHE A 60 4.82 -0.47 5.87
C PHE A 60 3.75 -0.41 6.97
N GLY A 61 2.61 0.23 6.70
CA GLY A 61 1.51 0.38 7.65
C GLY A 61 0.44 -0.71 7.54
N GLY A 62 0.44 -1.50 6.46
CA GLY A 62 -0.26 -2.77 6.38
C GLY A 62 0.35 -3.80 7.32
#